data_AF-A0A8H8BVB1-F1
#
_entry.id   AF-A0A8H8BVB1-F1
#
_cell.length_a   1.000
_cell.length_b   1.000
_cell.length_c   1.000
_cell.angle_alpha   90.00
_cell.angle_beta   90.00
_cell.angle_gamma   90.00
#
_symmetry.space_group_name_H-M   'P 1'
#
loop_
_entity.id
_entity.type
_entity.pdbx_description
1 polymer ?
#
loop_
_entity_poly.entity_id
_entity_poly.type
_entity_poly.pdbx_seq_one_letter_code
_entity_poly.pdbx_strand_id
1 'polypeptide(L)'
;MILFETTTSVFEILWDIALFLFITRLSFYYFFVSYLSSLFISYLRIARLQPINHLTQPQAELITLPFWLLLSTLFARYLIVWYEIPRVAGFRLAIGGVAGVFLVLAELVGGVVMWEKGWRVWIWETDFWAAGAGVLVLGLFGLMPWLLMGFERRGEGEEVEETGHGHEKKSVVDAVPTVARSEKEAETKKNI
;
A
#
# COMPACT_ATOMS: atom_id res chain seq x y z
N MET A 1 -0.77 37.07 23.24
CA MET A 1 0.13 36.59 22.17
C MET A 1 0.47 35.11 22.28
N ILE A 2 0.49 34.51 23.49
CA ILE A 2 0.77 33.07 23.71
C ILE A 2 -0.36 32.12 23.20
N LEU A 3 -1.60 32.60 23.08
CA LEU A 3 -2.74 31.75 22.72
C LEU A 3 -2.73 31.25 21.25
N PHE A 4 -2.17 32.04 20.33
CA PHE A 4 -2.12 31.69 18.91
C PHE A 4 -1.02 30.67 18.57
N GLU A 5 0.09 30.69 19.31
CA GLU A 5 1.15 29.67 19.21
C GLU A 5 0.65 28.31 19.70
N THR A 6 -0.11 28.27 20.80
CA THR A 6 -0.69 27.02 21.31
C THR A 6 -1.75 26.42 20.39
N THR A 7 -2.60 27.22 19.74
CA THR A 7 -3.62 26.67 18.80
C THR A 7 -3.00 26.03 17.57
N THR A 8 -1.92 26.59 17.05
CA THR A 8 -1.20 26.04 15.90
C THR A 8 -0.56 24.70 16.27
N SER A 9 0.07 24.63 17.45
CA SER A 9 0.65 23.39 17.99
C SER A 9 -0.40 22.30 18.26
N VAL A 10 -1.57 22.65 18.83
CA VAL A 10 -2.65 21.68 19.07
C VAL A 10 -3.23 21.16 17.76
N PHE A 11 -3.35 22.02 16.73
CA PHE A 11 -3.81 21.61 15.41
C PHE A 11 -2.86 20.63 14.73
N GLU A 12 -1.55 20.87 14.80
CA GLU A 12 -0.52 19.94 14.28
C GLU A 12 -0.61 18.57 14.97
N ILE A 13 -0.73 18.54 16.30
CA ILE A 13 -0.87 17.28 17.05
C ILE A 13 -2.14 16.53 16.66
N LEU A 14 -3.28 17.23 16.52
CA LEU A 14 -4.53 16.62 16.09
C LEU A 14 -4.43 16.07 14.66
N TRP A 15 -3.76 16.79 13.77
CA TRP A 15 -3.51 16.35 12.39
C TRP A 15 -2.64 15.09 12.35
N ASP A 16 -1.56 15.04 13.12
CA ASP A 16 -0.68 13.87 13.19
C ASP A 16 -1.40 12.64 13.76
N ILE A 17 -2.23 12.82 14.79
CA ILE A 17 -3.05 11.73 15.35
C ILE A 17 -4.08 11.25 14.31
N ALA A 18 -4.75 12.16 13.61
CA ALA A 18 -5.70 11.80 12.56
C ALA A 18 -5.00 11.03 11.42
N LEU A 19 -3.82 11.48 11.02
CA LEU A 19 -2.99 10.83 10.02
C LEU A 19 -2.56 9.43 10.45
N PHE A 20 -2.12 9.29 11.70
CA PHE A 20 -1.71 8.02 12.28
C PHE A 20 -2.88 7.02 12.32
N LEU A 21 -4.06 7.45 12.78
CA LEU A 21 -5.25 6.60 12.80
C LEU A 21 -5.70 6.21 11.38
N PHE A 22 -5.60 7.13 10.42
CA PHE A 22 -5.91 6.86 9.02
C PHE A 22 -4.98 5.78 8.43
N ILE A 23 -3.66 5.92 8.61
CA ILE A 23 -2.67 4.93 8.18
C ILE A 23 -2.92 3.59 8.86
N THR A 24 -3.11 3.59 10.18
CA THR A 24 -3.32 2.36 10.97
C THR A 24 -4.56 1.61 10.50
N ARG A 25 -5.66 2.31 10.25
CA ARG A 25 -6.91 1.72 9.75
C ARG A 25 -6.73 1.07 8.38
N LEU A 26 -6.11 1.77 7.43
CA LEU A 26 -5.83 1.21 6.09
C LEU A 26 -4.90 0.00 6.16
N SER A 27 -3.87 0.10 6.99
CA SER A 27 -2.91 -0.98 7.23
C SER A 27 -3.61 -2.21 7.82
N PHE A 28 -4.55 -2.01 8.73
CA PHE A 28 -5.33 -3.10 9.32
C PHE A 28 -6.20 -3.79 8.27
N TYR A 29 -6.88 -3.06 7.38
CA TYR A 29 -7.65 -3.70 6.30
C TYR A 29 -6.75 -4.48 5.34
N TYR A 30 -5.58 -3.92 4.98
CA TYR A 30 -4.61 -4.60 4.13
C TYR A 30 -4.10 -5.89 4.76
N PHE A 31 -3.69 -5.81 6.02
CA PHE A 31 -3.29 -6.95 6.82
C PHE A 31 -4.42 -7.98 6.88
N PHE A 32 -5.64 -7.59 7.26
CA PHE A 32 -6.74 -8.52 7.52
C PHE A 32 -7.13 -9.32 6.28
N VAL A 33 -7.32 -8.66 5.15
CA VAL A 33 -7.71 -9.32 3.89
C VAL A 33 -6.58 -10.22 3.37
N SER A 34 -5.33 -9.76 3.45
CA SER A 34 -4.17 -10.54 3.00
C SER A 34 -3.91 -11.74 3.90
N TYR A 35 -4.02 -11.58 5.22
CA TYR A 35 -3.84 -12.62 6.21
C TYR A 35 -4.92 -13.69 6.09
N LEU A 36 -6.20 -13.29 5.98
CA LEU A 36 -7.30 -14.23 5.81
C LEU A 36 -7.18 -15.04 4.52
N SER A 37 -6.78 -14.39 3.43
CA SER A 37 -6.53 -15.07 2.16
C SER A 37 -5.34 -16.04 2.24
N SER A 38 -4.29 -15.66 2.96
CA SER A 38 -3.13 -16.54 3.22
C SER A 38 -3.51 -17.76 4.05
N LEU A 39 -4.32 -17.59 5.09
CA LEU A 39 -4.85 -18.70 5.89
C LEU A 39 -5.71 -19.63 5.03
N PHE A 40 -6.55 -19.07 4.15
CA PHE A 40 -7.38 -19.87 3.26
C PHE A 40 -6.54 -20.70 2.27
N ILE A 41 -5.51 -20.11 1.66
CA ILE A 41 -4.57 -20.85 0.80
C ILE A 41 -3.83 -21.92 1.59
N SER A 42 -3.35 -21.58 2.78
CA SER A 42 -2.62 -22.53 3.63
C SER A 42 -3.50 -23.70 4.05
N TYR A 43 -4.78 -23.45 4.34
CA TYR A 43 -5.76 -24.48 4.60
C TYR A 43 -5.97 -25.38 3.39
N LEU A 44 -6.19 -24.82 2.19
CA LEU A 44 -6.32 -25.61 0.96
C LEU A 44 -5.06 -26.43 0.66
N ARG A 45 -3.89 -25.85 0.94
CA ARG A 45 -2.59 -26.53 0.78
C ARG A 45 -2.51 -27.79 1.62
N ILE A 46 -2.79 -27.67 2.92
CA ILE A 46 -2.67 -28.76 3.88
C ILE A 46 -3.81 -29.78 3.72
N ALA A 47 -5.05 -29.32 3.53
CA ALA A 47 -6.22 -30.19 3.49
C ALA A 47 -6.41 -30.92 2.16
N ARG A 48 -5.92 -30.36 1.03
CA ARG A 48 -6.17 -30.91 -0.31
C ARG A 48 -4.91 -31.13 -1.12
N LEU A 49 -4.07 -30.10 -1.31
CA LEU A 49 -2.95 -30.17 -2.28
C LEU A 49 -1.84 -31.13 -1.85
N GLN A 50 -1.42 -31.08 -0.57
CA GLN A 50 -0.41 -31.99 -0.02
C GLN A 50 -0.83 -33.47 -0.06
N PRO A 51 -2.03 -33.86 0.42
CA PRO A 51 -2.41 -35.28 0.43
C PRO A 51 -2.65 -35.87 -0.96
N ILE A 52 -3.16 -35.09 -1.92
CA ILE A 52 -3.45 -35.58 -3.28
C ILE A 52 -2.15 -35.79 -4.08
N ASN A 53 -1.20 -34.87 -3.96
CA ASN A 53 0.01 -34.86 -4.79
C ASN A 53 1.24 -35.45 -4.09
N HIS A 54 1.11 -35.93 -2.84
CA HIS A 54 2.20 -36.44 -1.99
C HIS A 54 3.43 -35.52 -1.96
N LEU A 55 3.20 -34.20 -1.99
CA LEU A 55 4.27 -33.21 -2.08
C LEU A 55 4.98 -33.04 -0.74
N THR A 56 6.30 -32.91 -0.80
CA THR A 56 7.07 -32.45 0.36
C THR A 56 6.70 -31.02 0.73
N GLN A 57 6.85 -30.67 2.01
CA GLN A 57 6.48 -29.36 2.53
C GLN A 57 7.10 -28.17 1.76
N PRO A 58 8.41 -28.19 1.38
CA PRO A 58 9.01 -27.10 0.61
C PRO A 58 8.44 -26.96 -0.81
N GLN A 59 8.12 -28.08 -1.46
CA GLN A 59 7.55 -28.06 -2.82
C GLN A 59 6.13 -27.50 -2.83
N ALA A 60 5.33 -27.86 -1.82
CA ALA A 60 3.98 -27.34 -1.67
C ALA A 60 3.99 -25.82 -1.39
N GLU A 61 4.94 -25.34 -0.59
CA GLU A 61 5.16 -23.92 -0.34
C GLU A 61 5.51 -23.18 -1.64
N LEU A 62 6.48 -23.67 -2.40
CA LEU A 62 6.93 -23.06 -3.65
C LEU A 62 5.81 -22.90 -4.69
N ILE A 63 4.91 -23.89 -4.79
CA ILE A 63 3.74 -23.83 -5.69
C ILE A 63 2.73 -22.79 -5.22
N THR A 64 2.55 -22.61 -3.91
CA THR A 64 1.58 -21.66 -3.34
C THR A 64 2.08 -20.22 -3.25
N LEU A 65 3.39 -19.99 -3.22
CA LEU A 65 4.00 -18.66 -3.21
C LEU A 65 3.52 -17.71 -4.32
N PRO A 66 3.47 -18.10 -5.62
CA PRO A 66 3.00 -17.20 -6.67
C PRO A 66 1.53 -16.79 -6.48
N PHE A 67 0.67 -17.70 -6.03
CA PHE A 67 -0.73 -17.38 -5.75
C PHE A 67 -0.86 -16.36 -4.62
N TRP A 68 -0.05 -16.53 -3.57
CA TRP A 68 -0.03 -15.58 -2.46
C TRP A 68 0.48 -14.20 -2.89
N LEU A 69 1.55 -14.13 -3.69
CA LEU A 69 2.06 -12.88 -4.23
C LEU A 69 1.03 -12.18 -5.13
N LEU A 70 0.33 -12.92 -5.98
CA LEU A 70 -0.74 -12.37 -6.84
C LEU A 70 -1.87 -11.78 -6.00
N LEU A 71 -2.33 -12.48 -4.95
CA LEU A 71 -3.36 -11.96 -4.06
C LEU A 71 -2.90 -10.74 -3.29
N SER A 72 -1.68 -10.75 -2.74
CA SER A 72 -1.11 -9.57 -2.07
C SER A 72 -1.06 -8.36 -3.01
N THR A 73 -0.65 -8.58 -4.26
CA THR A 73 -0.60 -7.53 -5.29
C THR A 73 -2.00 -7.01 -5.63
N LEU A 74 -2.98 -7.90 -5.81
CA LEU A 74 -4.37 -7.55 -6.10
C LEU A 74 -4.99 -6.75 -4.95
N PHE A 75 -4.76 -7.14 -3.70
CA PHE A 75 -5.29 -6.43 -2.54
C PHE A 75 -4.62 -5.08 -2.33
N ALA A 76 -3.30 -5.00 -2.53
CA ALA A 76 -2.59 -3.72 -2.49
C ALA A 76 -3.16 -2.76 -3.56
N ARG A 77 -3.38 -3.24 -4.78
CA ARG A 77 -4.02 -2.46 -5.86
C ARG A 77 -5.46 -2.08 -5.50
N TYR A 78 -6.26 -3.02 -5.00
CA TYR A 78 -7.64 -2.77 -4.60
C TYR A 78 -7.74 -1.67 -3.54
N LEU A 79 -6.87 -1.70 -2.53
CA LEU A 79 -6.81 -0.66 -1.50
C LEU A 79 -6.41 0.70 -2.05
N ILE A 80 -5.41 0.75 -2.93
CA ILE A 80 -4.95 2.00 -3.55
C ILE A 80 -6.09 2.66 -4.35
N VAL A 81 -6.82 1.86 -5.13
CA VAL A 81 -7.91 2.35 -5.98
C VAL A 81 -9.13 2.74 -5.13
N TRP A 82 -9.52 1.90 -4.16
CA TRP A 82 -10.77 2.11 -3.41
C TRP A 82 -10.68 3.24 -2.39
N TYR A 83 -9.52 3.43 -1.76
CA TYR A 83 -9.29 4.51 -0.80
C TYR A 83 -8.55 5.72 -1.39
N GLU A 84 -8.37 5.73 -2.72
CA GLU A 84 -7.71 6.83 -3.46
C GLU A 84 -6.39 7.28 -2.79
N ILE A 85 -5.55 6.32 -2.41
CA ILE A 85 -4.36 6.60 -1.59
C ILE A 85 -3.44 7.54 -2.37
N PRO A 86 -3.05 8.68 -1.79
CA PRO A 86 -2.22 9.67 -2.47
C PRO A 86 -0.94 9.03 -3.00
N ARG A 87 -0.51 9.47 -4.19
CA ARG A 87 0.69 9.00 -4.88
C ARG A 87 1.97 9.55 -4.22
N VAL A 88 2.10 9.37 -2.92
CA VAL A 88 3.25 9.78 -2.10
C VAL A 88 3.90 8.52 -1.54
N ALA A 89 5.19 8.33 -1.85
CA ALA A 89 5.92 7.11 -1.51
C ALA A 89 5.92 6.82 0.01
N GLY A 90 6.07 7.87 0.84
CA GLY A 90 6.08 7.74 2.30
C GLY A 90 4.78 7.17 2.86
N PHE A 91 3.62 7.59 2.34
CA PHE A 91 2.32 7.11 2.80
C PHE A 91 2.12 5.63 2.48
N ARG A 92 2.41 5.21 1.23
CA ARG A 92 2.24 3.81 0.83
C ARG A 92 3.21 2.88 1.57
N LEU A 93 4.43 3.35 1.82
CA LEU A 93 5.42 2.60 2.60
C LEU A 93 5.02 2.50 4.07
N ALA A 94 4.49 3.57 4.68
CA ALA A 94 3.99 3.52 6.05
C ALA A 94 2.83 2.52 6.19
N ILE A 95 1.87 2.52 5.25
CA ILE A 95 0.74 1.59 5.26
C ILE A 95 1.23 0.13 5.15
N GLY A 96 2.11 -0.15 4.18
CA GLY A 96 2.67 -1.48 4.01
C GLY A 96 3.53 -1.92 5.20
N GLY A 97 4.33 -1.00 5.77
CA GLY A 97 5.17 -1.26 6.93
C GLY A 97 4.36 -1.58 8.19
N VAL A 98 3.34 -0.78 8.51
CA VAL A 98 2.45 -1.05 9.65
C VAL A 98 1.67 -2.36 9.45
N ALA A 99 1.23 -2.66 8.23
CA ALA A 99 0.62 -3.94 7.91
C ALA A 99 1.62 -5.12 8.09
N GLY A 100 2.88 -4.93 7.73
CA GLY A 100 3.95 -5.89 7.99
C GLY A 100 4.16 -6.16 9.48
N VAL A 101 4.12 -5.12 10.33
CA VAL A 101 4.18 -5.29 11.79
C VAL A 101 3.00 -6.12 12.29
N PHE A 102 1.77 -5.85 11.83
CA PHE A 102 0.62 -6.68 12.18
C PHE A 102 0.79 -8.14 11.74
N LEU A 103 1.39 -8.37 10.57
CA LEU A 103 1.68 -9.72 10.08
C LEU A 103 2.68 -10.46 10.97
N VAL A 104 3.78 -9.81 11.36
CA VAL A 104 4.76 -10.37 12.31
C VAL A 104 4.10 -10.70 13.65
N LEU A 105 3.28 -9.80 14.18
CA LEU A 105 2.54 -10.06 15.42
C LEU A 105 1.59 -11.25 15.28
N ALA A 106 0.88 -11.36 14.15
CA ALA A 106 0.00 -12.49 13.89
C ALA A 106 0.75 -13.81 13.77
N GLU A 107 1.95 -13.80 13.20
CA GLU A 107 2.82 -14.99 13.11
C GLU A 107 3.36 -15.41 14.49
N LEU A 108 3.75 -14.46 15.34
CA LEU A 108 4.16 -14.74 16.72
C LEU A 108 3.00 -15.35 17.54
N VAL A 109 1.81 -14.77 17.44
CA VAL A 109 0.61 -15.32 18.10
C VAL A 109 0.28 -16.71 17.56
N GLY A 110 0.35 -16.89 16.24
CA GLY A 110 0.16 -18.19 15.59
C GLY A 110 1.18 -19.23 16.07
N GLY A 111 2.45 -18.83 16.22
CA GLY A 111 3.53 -19.65 16.74
C GLY A 111 3.27 -20.12 18.18
N VAL A 112 2.83 -19.22 19.06
CA VAL A 112 2.45 -19.57 20.46
C VAL A 112 1.29 -20.57 20.48
N VAL A 113 0.25 -20.35 19.68
CA VAL A 113 -0.90 -21.27 19.60
C VAL A 113 -0.49 -22.65 19.07
N MET A 114 0.43 -22.70 18.10
CA MET A 114 0.94 -23.97 17.57
C MET A 114 1.88 -24.68 18.55
N TRP A 115 2.65 -23.92 19.34
CA TRP A 115 3.49 -24.44 20.41
C TRP A 115 2.67 -25.21 21.44
N GLU A 116 1.52 -24.65 21.87
CA GLU A 116 0.60 -25.32 22.79
C GLU A 116 0.02 -26.63 22.19
N LYS A 117 -0.17 -26.67 20.87
CA LYS A 117 -0.65 -27.85 20.15
C LYS A 117 0.43 -28.90 19.87
N GLY A 118 1.65 -28.71 20.39
CA GLY A 118 2.73 -29.68 20.32
C GLY A 118 3.64 -29.54 19.10
N TRP A 119 3.45 -28.51 18.26
CA TRP A 119 4.32 -28.23 17.12
C TRP A 119 5.49 -27.37 17.61
N ARG A 120 6.55 -28.03 18.05
CA ARG A 120 7.69 -27.40 18.74
C ARG A 120 8.86 -27.01 17.85
N VAL A 121 8.87 -27.44 16.59
CA VAL A 121 9.98 -27.14 15.68
C VAL A 121 9.62 -25.91 14.88
N TRP A 122 10.40 -24.85 15.05
CA TRP A 122 10.23 -23.63 14.27
C TRP A 122 11.03 -23.72 12.96
N ILE A 123 10.54 -23.11 11.89
CA ILE A 123 11.17 -23.19 10.55
C ILE A 123 12.64 -22.75 10.56
N TRP A 124 12.99 -21.82 11.43
CA TRP A 124 14.37 -21.35 11.65
C TRP A 124 15.33 -22.43 12.15
N GLU A 125 14.81 -23.45 12.84
CA GLU A 125 15.60 -24.55 13.40
C GLU A 125 15.77 -25.70 12.39
N THR A 126 14.83 -25.84 11.45
CA THR A 126 14.82 -26.91 10.46
C THR A 126 15.52 -26.54 9.16
N ASP A 127 15.32 -25.31 8.66
CA ASP A 127 15.82 -24.89 7.35
C ASP A 127 16.05 -23.37 7.31
N PHE A 128 17.33 -22.98 7.32
CA PHE A 128 17.75 -21.58 7.22
C PHE A 128 17.32 -20.91 5.91
N TRP A 129 17.27 -21.67 4.80
CA TRP A 129 16.91 -21.14 3.49
C TRP A 129 15.40 -20.87 3.40
N ALA A 130 14.59 -21.77 3.95
CA ALA A 130 13.14 -21.58 4.06
C ALA A 130 12.81 -20.40 4.98
N ALA A 131 13.53 -20.26 6.11
CA ALA A 131 13.39 -19.11 7.01
C ALA A 131 13.74 -17.78 6.31
N GLY A 132 14.86 -17.75 5.58
CA GLY A 132 15.25 -16.59 4.78
C GLY A 132 14.23 -16.23 3.70
N ALA A 133 13.64 -17.24 3.04
CA ALA A 133 12.56 -17.04 2.09
C ALA A 133 11.31 -16.44 2.75
N GLY A 134 10.96 -16.90 3.95
CA GLY A 134 9.87 -16.32 4.74
C GLY A 134 10.07 -14.83 5.02
N VAL A 135 11.27 -14.44 5.48
CA VAL A 135 11.61 -13.02 5.72
C VAL A 135 11.55 -12.20 4.43
N LEU A 136 12.06 -12.74 3.33
CA LEU A 136 12.02 -12.06 2.03
C LEU A 136 10.57 -11.80 1.58
N VAL A 137 9.69 -12.80 1.73
CA VAL A 137 8.28 -12.71 1.40
C VAL A 137 7.55 -11.68 2.27
N LEU A 138 7.89 -11.61 3.57
CA LEU A 138 7.41 -10.61 4.51
C LEU A 138 7.86 -9.19 4.11
N GLY A 139 9.12 -9.04 3.70
CA GLY A 139 9.66 -7.79 3.17
C GLY A 139 8.94 -7.35 1.90
N LEU A 140 8.73 -8.28 0.96
CA LEU A 140 7.95 -8.00 -0.26
C LEU A 140 6.55 -7.53 0.07
N PHE A 141 5.85 -8.18 0.99
CA PHE A 141 4.50 -7.79 1.41
C PHE A 141 4.41 -6.34 1.90
N GLY A 142 5.34 -5.94 2.77
CA GLY A 142 5.39 -4.57 3.29
C GLY A 142 5.75 -3.54 2.21
N LEU A 143 6.57 -3.94 1.23
CA LEU A 143 6.97 -3.07 0.13
C LEU A 143 5.98 -3.05 -1.04
N MET A 144 5.03 -4.00 -1.13
CA MET A 144 4.11 -4.12 -2.27
C MET A 144 3.38 -2.81 -2.62
N PRO A 145 2.78 -2.06 -1.67
CA PRO A 145 2.11 -0.80 -1.99
C PRO A 145 3.06 0.25 -2.59
N TRP A 146 4.33 0.22 -2.20
CA TRP A 146 5.36 1.10 -2.74
C TRP A 146 5.88 0.63 -4.10
N LEU A 147 6.07 -0.69 -4.29
CA LEU A 147 6.50 -1.27 -5.56
C LEU A 147 5.49 -1.00 -6.69
N LEU A 148 4.18 -1.09 -6.39
CA LEU A 148 3.12 -0.77 -7.35
C LEU A 148 3.21 0.67 -7.87
N MET A 149 3.66 1.61 -7.04
CA MET A 149 3.89 2.99 -7.46
C MET A 149 5.03 3.11 -8.49
N GLY A 150 6.06 2.27 -8.36
CA GLY A 150 7.17 2.20 -9.31
C GLY A 150 6.73 1.71 -10.69
N PHE A 151 5.77 0.78 -10.74
CA PHE A 151 5.17 0.32 -11.98
C PHE A 151 4.22 1.34 -12.59
N GLU A 152 3.43 2.07 -11.78
CA GLU A 152 2.58 3.18 -12.25
C GLU A 152 3.41 4.28 -12.93
N ARG A 153 4.53 4.70 -12.31
CA ARG A 153 5.44 5.71 -12.90
C ARG A 153 6.14 5.25 -14.18
N ARG A 154 6.30 3.94 -14.37
CA ARG A 154 6.96 3.35 -15.53
C ARG A 154 5.98 3.13 -16.68
N GLY A 155 4.71 2.82 -16.39
CA GLY A 155 3.62 2.74 -17.35
C GLY A 155 3.19 4.10 -17.91
N GLU A 156 3.32 5.18 -17.14
CA GLU A 156 3.08 6.56 -17.62
C GLU A 156 4.12 7.05 -18.65
N GLY A 157 5.17 6.27 -18.92
CA GLY A 157 6.08 6.48 -20.05
C GLY A 157 5.57 5.92 -21.39
N GLU A 158 4.56 5.04 -21.38
CA GLU A 158 4.07 4.36 -22.59
C GLU A 158 2.54 4.32 -22.75
N GLU A 159 1.73 4.55 -21.72
CA GLU A 159 0.26 4.58 -21.86
C GLU A 159 -0.35 5.77 -21.12
N VAL A 160 -0.50 6.87 -21.87
CA VAL A 160 -1.54 7.86 -21.62
C VAL A 160 -2.86 7.21 -22.02
N GLU A 161 -3.47 6.46 -21.13
CA GLU A 161 -4.89 6.11 -21.26
C GLU A 161 -5.70 6.65 -20.07
N GLU A 162 -6.44 7.69 -20.44
CA GLU A 162 -7.40 8.51 -19.74
C GLU A 162 -8.30 7.76 -18.74
N THR A 163 -8.15 8.05 -17.45
CA THR A 163 -9.30 8.15 -16.54
C THR A 163 -9.03 9.19 -15.45
N GLY A 164 -9.93 10.17 -15.35
CA GLY A 164 -9.98 11.10 -14.21
C GLY A 164 -9.76 12.57 -14.58
N HIS A 165 -10.84 13.21 -15.00
CA HIS A 165 -11.07 14.67 -14.97
C HIS A 165 -9.90 15.58 -15.38
N GLY A 166 -9.91 15.93 -16.67
CA GLY A 166 -9.09 17.02 -17.18
C GLY A 166 -9.41 18.34 -16.49
N HIS A 167 -8.48 18.83 -15.67
CA HIS A 167 -8.28 20.26 -15.42
C HIS A 167 -6.89 20.62 -14.87
N GLU A 168 -5.85 19.79 -15.06
CA GLU A 168 -4.48 20.10 -14.58
C GLU A 168 -3.47 20.46 -15.67
N LYS A 169 -3.94 20.84 -16.87
CA LYS A 169 -3.09 21.45 -17.91
C LYS A 169 -3.71 22.71 -18.52
N LYS A 170 -4.33 23.56 -17.71
CA LYS A 170 -4.48 24.97 -18.08
C LYS A 170 -3.48 25.78 -17.26
N SER A 171 -2.45 26.26 -17.95
CA SER A 171 -1.60 27.32 -17.43
C SER A 171 -2.50 28.47 -16.95
N VAL A 172 -2.21 29.03 -15.78
CA VAL A 172 -2.95 30.18 -15.19
C VAL A 172 -3.08 31.34 -16.19
N VAL A 173 -2.18 31.41 -17.18
CA VAL A 173 -2.19 32.39 -18.27
C VAL A 173 -3.40 32.24 -19.22
N ASP A 174 -3.95 31.03 -19.38
CA ASP A 174 -5.14 30.77 -20.23
C ASP A 174 -6.48 31.04 -19.51
N ALA A 175 -6.46 31.23 -18.19
CA ALA A 175 -7.66 31.48 -17.39
C ALA A 175 -7.95 32.98 -17.19
N VAL A 176 -7.06 33.87 -17.65
CA VAL A 176 -7.30 35.31 -17.62
C VAL A 176 -7.89 35.72 -18.97
N PRO A 177 -9.17 36.11 -19.05
CA PRO A 177 -9.72 36.66 -20.28
C PRO A 177 -8.94 37.93 -20.64
N THR A 178 -8.23 37.89 -21.76
CA THR A 178 -7.47 39.00 -22.37
C THR A 178 -8.37 40.10 -22.94
N VAL A 179 -9.50 40.40 -22.28
CA VAL A 179 -10.48 41.38 -22.76
C VAL A 179 -10.14 42.79 -22.28
N ALA A 180 -9.36 42.95 -21.21
CA ALA A 180 -9.10 44.27 -20.61
C ALA A 180 -7.92 45.07 -21.20
N ARG A 181 -7.18 44.55 -22.20
CA ARG A 181 -6.07 45.30 -22.83
C ARG A 181 -6.46 46.04 -24.10
N SER A 182 -7.54 45.64 -24.78
CA SER A 182 -7.93 46.25 -26.05
C SER A 182 -8.62 47.62 -25.90
N GLU A 183 -9.27 47.92 -24.78
CA GLU A 183 -9.96 49.22 -24.60
C GLU A 183 -8.98 50.35 -24.24
N LYS A 184 -7.93 50.08 -23.45
CA LYS A 184 -6.97 51.13 -23.06
C LYS A 184 -6.08 51.60 -24.22
N GLU A 185 -5.77 50.74 -25.19
CA GLU A 185 -5.00 51.15 -26.37
C GLU A 185 -5.86 51.90 -27.42
N ALA A 186 -7.17 51.67 -27.44
CA ALA A 186 -8.08 52.38 -28.34
C ALA A 186 -8.40 53.81 -27.86
N GLU A 187 -8.54 54.05 -26.55
CA GLU A 187 -8.74 55.40 -26.02
C GLU A 187 -7.50 56.29 -26.15
N THR A 188 -6.30 55.72 -26.03
CA THR A 188 -5.05 56.52 -26.08
C THR A 188 -4.75 57.03 -27.50
N LYS A 189 -5.25 56.37 -28.55
CA LYS A 189 -5.09 56.82 -29.94
C LYS A 189 -6.13 57.84 -30.41
N LYS A 190 -7.19 58.10 -29.63
CA LYS A 190 -8.25 59.06 -30.02
C LYS A 190 -8.02 60.48 -29.48
N ASN A 191 -7.04 60.65 -28.59
CA ASN A 191 -6.71 61.92 -27.93
C ASN A 191 -5.32 62.47 -28.32
N ILE A 192 -4.82 62.14 -29.52
CA ILE A 192 -3.71 62.85 -30.18
C ILE A 192 -4.25 63.47 -31.46
#